data_AF-E2BWD7-F1
#
_entry.id   AF-E2BWD7-F1
#
_cell.length_a   1.000
_cell.length_b   1.000
_cell.length_c   1.000
_cell.angle_alpha   90.00
_cell.angle_beta   90.00
_cell.angle_gamma   90.00
#
_symmetry.space_group_name_H-M   'P 1'
#
loop_
_entity.id
_entity.type
_entity.pdbx_description
1 polymer ?
#
loop_
_entity_poly.entity_id
_entity_poly.type
_entity_poly.pdbx_seq_one_letter_code
_entity_poly.pdbx_strand_id
1 'polypeptide(L)'
;MRVKDIRPAPAEIEYKNMKFLITDRPNDQTIHTFIQELKKHNVKEVVRVCEPTYKVEELKSEGINVIDLVFDDVHCVAGLGRAPVLVAVALIELGLKFEDAVALIRE
;
A
#
# COMPACT_ATOMS: atom_id res chain seq x y z
N MET A 1 28.50 1.22 -11.63
CA MET A 1 27.33 2.10 -11.84
C MET A 1 26.18 1.51 -11.03
N ARG A 2 25.74 2.18 -9.96
CA ARG A 2 24.54 1.74 -9.21
C ARG A 2 23.35 1.94 -10.16
N VAL A 3 22.66 0.85 -10.49
CA VAL A 3 21.37 0.91 -11.17
C VAL A 3 20.52 1.87 -10.33
N LYS A 4 20.08 2.98 -10.94
CA LYS A 4 19.16 3.91 -10.28
C LYS A 4 18.03 3.06 -9.71
N ASP A 5 17.76 3.17 -8.42
CA ASP A 5 16.70 2.41 -7.75
C ASP A 5 15.39 2.59 -8.53
N ILE A 6 15.06 1.62 -9.39
CA ILE A 6 13.81 1.59 -10.11
C ILE A 6 12.79 1.24 -9.04
N ARG A 7 12.19 2.27 -8.44
CA ARG A 7 11.06 2.08 -7.54
C ARG A 7 9.96 1.42 -8.38
N PRO A 8 9.43 0.27 -7.93
CA PRO A 8 8.32 -0.36 -8.64
C PRO A 8 7.19 0.66 -8.76
N ALA A 9 6.53 0.70 -9.92
CA ALA A 9 5.34 1.52 -10.08
C ALA A 9 4.29 1.10 -9.03
N PRO A 10 3.45 2.04 -8.55
CA PRO A 10 2.32 1.70 -7.70
C PRO A 10 1.51 0.57 -8.33
N ALA A 11 1.27 -0.51 -7.57
CA ALA A 11 0.44 -1.60 -8.03
C ALA A 11 -1.02 -1.30 -7.65
N GLU A 12 -1.87 -1.19 -8.67
CA GLU A 12 -3.29 -0.95 -8.49
C GLU A 12 -4.04 -2.25 -8.76
N ILE A 13 -4.84 -2.68 -7.77
CA ILE A 13 -5.59 -3.93 -7.83
C ILE A 13 -7.05 -3.62 -7.63
N GLU A 14 -7.89 -3.99 -8.59
CA GLU A 14 -9.34 -3.82 -8.53
C GLU A 14 -10.03 -5.17 -8.53
N TYR A 15 -10.94 -5.37 -7.58
CA TYR A 15 -11.79 -6.55 -7.55
C TYR A 15 -13.16 -6.21 -6.98
N LYS A 16 -14.20 -6.48 -7.77
CA LYS A 16 -15.60 -6.12 -7.48
C LYS A 16 -15.74 -4.63 -7.17
N ASN A 17 -16.10 -4.28 -5.94
CA ASN A 17 -16.33 -2.93 -5.45
C ASN A 17 -15.17 -2.41 -4.59
N MET A 18 -14.02 -3.08 -4.58
CA MET A 18 -12.82 -2.67 -3.85
C MET A 18 -11.67 -2.37 -4.81
N LYS A 19 -10.94 -1.30 -4.48
CA LYS A 19 -9.75 -0.84 -5.19
C LYS A 19 -8.63 -0.65 -4.18
N PHE A 20 -7.52 -1.33 -4.42
CA PHE A 20 -6.33 -1.29 -3.57
C PHE A 20 -5.20 -0.62 -4.34
N LEU A 21 -4.45 0.24 -3.65
CA LEU A 21 -3.25 0.87 -4.16
C LEU A 21 -2.09 0.48 -3.26
N ILE A 22 -1.14 -0.29 -3.79
CA ILE A 22 0.09 -0.69 -3.10
C ILE A 22 1.20 0.24 -3.57
N THR A 23 1.81 0.96 -2.64
CA THR A 23 2.89 1.92 -2.92
C THR A 23 4.07 1.67 -2.01
N ASP A 24 5.22 2.21 -2.38
CA ASP A 24 6.36 2.30 -1.49
C ASP A 24 6.07 3.21 -0.28
N ARG A 25 6.81 2.96 0.81
CA ARG A 25 6.77 3.75 2.04
C ARG A 25 7.28 5.18 1.76
N PRO A 26 6.47 6.23 2.03
CA PRO A 26 6.95 7.60 1.90
C PRO A 26 7.85 7.98 3.10
N ASN A 27 8.61 9.05 2.92
CA ASN A 27 9.34 9.75 3.97
C ASN A 27 8.82 11.19 4.11
N ASP A 28 9.30 11.92 5.12
CA ASP A 28 8.87 13.29 5.40
C ASP A 28 9.09 14.27 4.23
N GLN A 29 10.02 13.99 3.31
CA GLN A 29 10.26 14.83 2.13
C GLN A 29 9.31 14.51 0.97
N THR A 30 8.86 13.26 0.84
CA THR A 30 8.01 12.79 -0.27
C THR A 30 6.53 12.72 0.09
N ILE A 31 6.16 13.04 1.33
CA ILE A 31 4.78 12.92 1.83
C ILE A 31 3.78 13.75 1.02
N HIS A 32 4.16 14.95 0.58
CA HIS A 32 3.29 15.81 -0.24
C HIS A 32 2.99 15.18 -1.60
N THR A 33 4.00 14.62 -2.27
CA THR A 33 3.82 13.91 -3.54
C THR A 33 2.97 12.65 -3.34
N PHE A 34 3.18 11.94 -2.22
CA PHE A 34 2.37 10.78 -1.86
C PHE A 34 0.89 11.15 -1.67
N ILE A 35 0.58 12.22 -0.94
CA ILE A 35 -0.79 12.73 -0.77
C ILE A 35 -1.43 13.06 -2.11
N GLN A 36 -0.68 13.68 -3.04
CA GLN A 36 -1.20 13.97 -4.38
C GLN A 36 -1.53 12.70 -5.17
N GLU A 37 -0.69 11.67 -5.09
CA GLU A 37 -0.97 10.37 -5.71
C GLU A 37 -2.21 9.71 -5.10
N LEU A 38 -2.34 9.71 -3.76
CA LEU A 38 -3.51 9.18 -3.08
C LEU A 38 -4.80 9.88 -3.51
N LYS A 39 -4.78 11.21 -3.62
CA LYS A 39 -5.92 12.00 -4.10
C LYS A 39 -6.28 11.69 -5.55
N LYS A 40 -5.29 11.53 -6.42
CA LYS A 40 -5.48 11.16 -7.83
C LYS A 40 -6.18 9.81 -7.98
N HIS A 41 -5.88 8.86 -7.10
CA HIS A 41 -6.51 7.53 -7.07
C HIS A 41 -7.75 7.47 -6.17
N ASN A 42 -8.23 8.60 -5.63
CA ASN A 42 -9.38 8.70 -4.72
C ASN A 42 -9.29 7.79 -3.49
N VAL A 43 -8.07 7.61 -2.94
CA VAL A 43 -7.85 6.82 -1.74
C VAL A 43 -8.42 7.54 -0.52
N LYS A 44 -9.28 6.85 0.23
CA LYS A 44 -9.90 7.35 1.47
C LYS A 44 -9.19 6.89 2.73
N GLU A 45 -8.57 5.71 2.67
CA GLU A 45 -7.96 5.05 3.81
C GLU A 45 -6.57 4.53 3.44
N VAL A 46 -5.60 4.79 4.29
CA VAL A 46 -4.21 4.34 4.16
C VAL A 46 -3.90 3.38 5.30
N VAL A 47 -3.46 2.18 4.96
CA VAL A 47 -3.03 1.18 5.93
C VAL A 47 -1.50 1.16 5.98
N ARG A 48 -0.92 1.47 7.14
CA ARG A 48 0.52 1.36 7.38
C ARG A 48 0.81 -0.01 8.00
N VAL A 49 1.58 -0.82 7.28
CA VAL A 49 1.95 -2.20 7.66
C VAL A 49 3.36 -2.34 8.23
N CYS A 50 4.12 -1.25 8.18
CA CYS A 50 5.47 -1.12 8.70
C CYS A 50 5.48 -0.05 9.79
N GLU A 51 6.60 0.04 10.52
CA GLU A 51 6.85 1.13 11.44
C GLU A 51 6.53 2.49 10.77
N PRO A 52 5.96 3.45 11.50
CA PRO A 52 5.67 4.77 10.94
C PRO A 52 6.96 5.55 10.68
N THR A 53 7.17 6.06 9.45
CA THR A 53 8.26 7.03 9.14
C THR A 53 7.81 8.49 9.21
N TYR A 54 6.50 8.74 9.13
CA TYR A 54 5.92 10.06 8.90
C TYR A 54 4.66 10.27 9.74
N LYS A 55 4.28 11.52 9.87
CA LYS A 55 3.16 12.02 10.68
C LYS A 55 1.80 11.77 10.01
N VAL A 56 0.80 11.36 10.78
CA VAL A 56 -0.57 11.07 10.27
C VAL A 56 -1.40 12.33 10.11
N GLU A 57 -0.98 13.42 10.75
CA GLU A 57 -1.67 14.70 10.79
C GLU A 57 -1.85 15.27 9.38
N GLU A 58 -0.83 15.13 8.52
CA GLU A 58 -0.87 15.61 7.14
C GLU A 58 -1.91 14.86 6.31
N LEU A 59 -1.97 13.53 6.43
CA LEU A 59 -2.98 12.71 5.75
C LEU A 59 -4.40 12.98 6.27
N LYS A 60 -4.55 13.10 7.60
CA LYS A 60 -5.85 13.40 8.23
C LYS A 60 -6.37 14.77 7.85
N SER A 61 -5.49 15.76 7.72
CA SER A 61 -5.86 17.11 7.29
C SER A 61 -6.44 17.14 5.87
N GLU A 62 -6.09 16.13 5.07
CA GLU A 62 -6.56 15.96 3.69
C GLU A 62 -7.75 14.99 3.58
N GLY A 63 -8.34 14.60 4.72
CA GLY A 63 -9.50 13.70 4.78
C GLY A 63 -9.17 12.23 4.56
N ILE A 64 -7.89 11.85 4.67
CA ILE A 64 -7.44 10.46 4.52
C ILE A 64 -7.27 9.83 5.90
N ASN A 65 -8.02 8.76 6.16
CA ASN A 65 -7.88 8.00 7.40
C ASN A 65 -6.62 7.14 7.35
N VAL A 66 -5.93 7.02 8.48
CA VAL A 66 -4.73 6.18 8.59
C VAL A 66 -4.97 5.09 9.62
N ILE A 67 -4.77 3.84 9.21
CA ILE A 67 -4.89 2.65 10.05
C ILE A 67 -3.51 2.04 10.20
N ASP A 68 -3.05 1.89 11.44
CA ASP A 68 -1.77 1.27 11.76
C ASP A 68 -1.99 -0.22 12.06
N LEU A 69 -1.62 -1.07 11.11
CA LEU A 69 -1.59 -2.53 11.27
C LEU A 69 -0.14 -2.99 11.25
N VAL A 70 0.61 -2.59 12.28
CA VAL A 70 2.03 -2.91 12.40
C VAL A 70 2.17 -4.38 12.82
N PHE A 71 2.90 -5.16 12.04
CA PHE A 71 3.26 -6.54 12.36
C PHE A 71 4.77 -6.64 12.58
N ASP A 72 5.22 -7.36 13.61
CA ASP A 72 6.63 -7.35 14.05
C ASP A 72 7.56 -8.29 13.26
N ASP A 73 7.08 -9.11 12.31
CA ASP A 73 7.90 -10.19 11.73
C ASP A 73 8.16 -10.12 10.21
N VAL A 74 9.30 -10.70 9.82
CA VAL A 74 10.00 -10.71 8.52
C VAL A 74 10.32 -9.33 7.95
N HIS A 75 11.59 -8.98 8.08
CA HIS A 75 12.27 -7.78 7.60
C HIS A 75 11.78 -7.28 6.22
N CYS A 76 11.41 -6.00 6.15
CA CYS A 76 10.91 -5.32 4.94
C CYS A 76 12.03 -4.96 3.92
N VAL A 77 13.10 -5.75 3.82
CA VAL A 77 14.28 -5.44 2.98
C VAL A 77 13.94 -5.38 1.48
N ALA A 78 12.81 -5.97 1.06
CA ALA A 78 12.40 -6.04 -0.35
C ALA A 78 11.02 -5.40 -0.66
N GLY A 79 10.42 -4.63 0.25
CA GLY A 79 9.27 -3.75 -0.06
C GLY A 79 7.91 -4.38 -0.41
N LEU A 80 7.81 -5.70 -0.64
CA LEU A 80 6.59 -6.33 -1.19
C LEU A 80 5.93 -7.37 -0.26
N GLY A 81 6.38 -7.54 0.99
CA GLY A 81 5.99 -8.72 1.78
C GLY A 81 4.64 -8.64 2.51
N ARG A 82 4.19 -7.45 2.94
CA ARG A 82 3.09 -7.32 3.90
C ARG A 82 1.81 -6.75 3.30
N ALA A 83 1.92 -5.67 2.54
CA ALA A 83 0.77 -5.04 1.90
C ALA A 83 0.06 -6.01 0.92
N PRO A 84 0.78 -6.79 0.09
CA PRO A 84 0.14 -7.80 -0.76
C PRO A 84 -0.59 -8.90 0.02
N VAL A 85 -0.11 -9.29 1.20
CA VAL A 85 -0.80 -10.31 2.03
C VAL A 85 -2.15 -9.79 2.53
N LEU A 86 -2.22 -8.53 2.99
CA LEU A 86 -3.50 -7.94 3.39
C LEU A 86 -4.47 -7.79 2.22
N VAL A 87 -3.95 -7.40 1.05
CA VAL A 87 -4.77 -7.34 -0.17
C VAL A 87 -5.27 -8.74 -0.55
N ALA A 88 -4.41 -9.77 -0.48
CA ALA A 88 -4.81 -11.15 -0.76
C ALA A 88 -5.93 -11.61 0.17
N VAL A 89 -5.80 -11.34 1.47
CA VAL A 89 -6.85 -11.67 2.45
C VAL A 89 -8.15 -10.95 2.10
N ALA A 90 -8.10 -9.65 1.78
CA ALA A 90 -9.31 -8.91 1.40
C ALA A 90 -9.96 -9.46 0.12
N LEU A 91 -9.17 -9.85 -0.88
CA LEU A 91 -9.67 -10.49 -2.10
C LEU A 91 -10.33 -11.84 -1.81
N ILE A 92 -9.74 -12.64 -0.91
CA ILE A 92 -10.30 -13.93 -0.49
C ILE A 92 -11.62 -13.74 0.25
N GLU A 93 -11.70 -12.75 1.13
CA GLU A 93 -12.93 -12.42 1.87
C GLU A 93 -14.06 -11.97 0.93
N LEU A 94 -13.71 -11.34 -0.20
CA LEU A 94 -14.64 -11.04 -1.28
C LEU A 94 -15.02 -12.26 -2.13
N GLY A 95 -14.51 -13.45 -1.81
CA GLY A 95 -14.82 -14.72 -2.47
C GLY A 95 -13.92 -15.07 -3.65
N LEU A 96 -12.76 -14.41 -3.81
CA LEU A 96 -11.74 -14.86 -4.75
C LEU A 96 -11.00 -16.08 -4.16
N LYS A 97 -10.64 -17.06 -4.99
CA LYS A 97 -9.80 -18.16 -4.49
C LYS A 97 -8.38 -17.66 -4.23
N PHE A 98 -7.67 -18.32 -3.32
CA PHE A 98 -6.34 -17.86 -2.94
C PHE A 98 -5.34 -17.92 -4.10
N GLU A 99 -5.48 -18.88 -5.01
CA GLU A 99 -4.64 -19.01 -6.20
C GLU A 99 -4.84 -17.81 -7.14
N ASP A 100 -6.10 -17.45 -7.38
CA ASP A 100 -6.49 -16.32 -8.23
C ASP A 100 -6.09 -14.98 -7.59
N ALA A 101 -6.22 -14.85 -6.26
CA ALA A 101 -5.78 -13.66 -5.53
C ALA A 101 -4.27 -13.45 -5.64
N VAL A 102 -3.48 -14.52 -5.50
CA VAL A 102 -2.02 -14.46 -5.67
C VAL A 102 -1.64 -14.15 -7.12
N ALA A 103 -2.38 -14.69 -8.10
CA ALA A 103 -2.17 -14.38 -9.51
C ALA A 103 -2.42 -12.89 -9.78
N LEU A 104 -3.54 -12.34 -9.30
CA LEU A 104 -3.90 -10.93 -9.48
C LEU A 104 -2.91 -9.96 -8.84
N ILE A 105 -2.31 -10.34 -7.71
CA ILE A 105 -1.30 -9.54 -7.01
C ILE A 105 0.06 -9.56 -7.72
N ARG A 106 0.35 -10.62 -8.48
CA ARG A 106 1.63 -10.83 -9.18
C ARG A 106 1.65 -10.25 -10.59
N GLU A 107 0.50 -9.92 -11.14
CA GLU A 107 0.33 -9.27 -12.45
C GLU A 107 0.84 -7.82 -12.44
#